data_AF-A0A6A6MU58-F1
#
_entry.id   AF-A0A6A6MU58-F1
#
_cell.length_a   1.000
_cell.length_b   1.000
_cell.length_c   1.000
_cell.angle_alpha   90.00
_cell.angle_beta   90.00
_cell.angle_gamma   90.00
#
_symmetry.space_group_name_H-M   'P 1'
#
loop_
_entity.id
_entity.type
_entity.pdbx_description
1 polymer ?
#
loop_
_entity_poly.entity_id
_entity_poly.type
_entity_poly.pdbx_seq_one_letter_code
_entity_poly.pdbx_strand_id
1 'polypeptide(L)'
;MTSQPLTNHREGAEIYHGESLCKQKSLDLLQEIRLPMGLLPLDDIVEVGYNRTTGFVWLKQKKRKEHKFRAIGRNVSYDKEVTAFVEDRRMRRLTGGYRGLFQCLPLS
;
A
#
# COMPACT_ATOMS: atom_id res chain seq x y z
N MET A 1 16.18 -3.74 24.93
CA MET A 1 14.83 -3.68 24.35
C MET A 1 14.96 -3.10 22.95
N THR A 2 15.34 -3.94 22.00
CA THR A 2 15.79 -3.51 20.67
C THR A 2 14.59 -3.45 19.74
N SER A 3 14.04 -2.25 19.57
CA SER A 3 13.02 -1.97 18.56
C SER A 3 13.66 -2.04 17.17
N GLN A 4 13.78 -3.26 16.63
CA GLN A 4 14.06 -3.52 15.21
C GLN A 4 12.92 -4.41 14.65
N PRO A 5 11.87 -3.85 14.03
CA PRO A 5 10.86 -4.73 13.41
C PRO A 5 10.42 -4.35 11.99
N LEU A 6 11.11 -3.45 11.27
CA LEU A 6 10.71 -3.09 9.88
C LEU A 6 11.84 -3.23 8.86
N THR A 7 13.09 -2.98 9.24
CA THR A 7 14.23 -2.96 8.30
C THR A 7 14.50 -4.35 7.70
N ASN A 8 14.39 -5.43 8.48
CA ASN A 8 14.60 -6.80 7.98
C ASN A 8 13.57 -7.25 6.93
N HIS A 9 12.38 -6.64 6.87
CA HIS A 9 11.39 -6.97 5.84
C HIS A 9 11.68 -6.26 4.50
N ARG A 10 12.63 -5.32 4.47
CA ARG A 10 13.11 -4.68 3.23
C ARG A 10 14.31 -5.41 2.62
N GLU A 11 14.94 -6.32 3.36
CA GLU A 11 16.03 -7.16 2.83
C GLU A 11 15.49 -8.10 1.74
N GLY A 12 16.01 -7.96 0.52
CA GLY A 12 15.58 -8.73 -0.66
C GLY A 12 14.25 -8.28 -1.28
N ALA A 13 13.69 -7.16 -0.85
CA ALA A 13 12.49 -6.60 -1.46
C ALA A 13 12.82 -5.92 -2.80
N GLU A 14 11.91 -6.05 -3.77
CA GLU A 14 12.01 -5.40 -5.06
C GLU A 14 11.61 -3.93 -4.89
N ILE A 15 12.58 -3.03 -5.00
CA ILE A 15 12.35 -1.58 -4.93
C ILE A 15 12.31 -1.02 -6.34
N TYR A 16 11.18 -0.40 -6.66
CA TYR A 16 10.92 0.24 -7.93
C TYR A 16 10.86 1.74 -7.73
N HIS A 17 11.56 2.46 -8.60
CA HIS A 17 11.54 3.92 -8.67
C HIS A 17 10.93 4.33 -10.01
N GLY A 18 10.05 5.33 -9.97
CA GLY A 18 9.42 5.89 -11.16
C GLY A 18 7.93 5.59 -11.24
N GLU A 19 7.14 6.63 -11.52
CA GLU A 19 5.68 6.62 -11.51
C GLU A 19 5.10 5.53 -12.42
N SER A 20 5.63 5.39 -13.64
CA SER A 20 5.14 4.41 -14.61
C SER A 20 5.37 2.96 -14.17
N LEU A 21 6.58 2.64 -13.67
CA LEU A 21 6.92 1.30 -13.17
C LEU A 21 6.15 0.97 -11.88
N CYS A 22 6.05 1.93 -10.96
CA CYS A 22 5.30 1.77 -9.72
C CYS A 22 3.82 1.50 -9.99
N LYS A 23 3.22 2.22 -10.95
CA LYS A 23 1.83 2.06 -11.35
C LYS A 23 1.59 0.68 -11.96
N GLN A 24 2.45 0.26 -12.90
CA GLN A 24 2.33 -1.05 -13.54
C GLN A 24 2.48 -2.19 -12.52
N LYS A 25 3.54 -2.16 -11.70
CA LYS A 25 3.79 -3.19 -10.68
C LYS A 25 2.71 -3.25 -9.62
N SER A 26 2.17 -2.10 -9.20
CA SER A 26 1.06 -2.07 -8.24
C SER A 26 -0.21 -2.64 -8.86
N LEU A 27 -0.50 -2.38 -10.14
CA LEU A 27 -1.65 -2.97 -10.83
C LEU A 27 -1.50 -4.49 -11.00
N ASP A 28 -0.32 -4.96 -11.41
CA ASP A 28 0.00 -6.38 -11.52
C ASP A 28 -0.19 -7.07 -10.16
N LEU A 29 0.33 -6.46 -9.09
CA LEU A 29 0.18 -6.97 -7.73
C LEU A 29 -1.28 -7.03 -7.30
N LEU A 30 -2.05 -5.95 -7.52
CA LEU A 30 -3.47 -5.90 -7.20
C LEU A 30 -4.26 -6.96 -7.98
N GLN A 31 -3.89 -7.21 -9.24
CA GLN A 31 -4.48 -8.26 -10.05
C GLN A 31 -4.13 -9.66 -9.51
N GLU A 32 -2.88 -9.88 -9.11
CA GLU A 32 -2.38 -11.13 -8.52
C GLU A 32 -3.13 -11.48 -7.22
N ILE A 33 -3.31 -10.49 -6.34
CA ILE A 33 -4.04 -10.65 -5.06
C ILE A 33 -5.55 -10.39 -5.18
N ARG A 34 -6.07 -10.21 -6.39
CA ARG A 34 -7.49 -9.94 -6.71
C ARG A 34 -8.11 -8.78 -5.92
N LEU A 35 -7.35 -7.73 -5.69
CA LEU A 35 -7.84 -6.50 -5.09
C LEU A 35 -8.28 -5.50 -6.18
N PRO A 36 -9.26 -4.64 -5.87
CA PRO A 36 -9.71 -3.63 -6.81
C PRO A 36 -8.59 -2.65 -7.14
N MET A 37 -8.37 -2.41 -8.44
CA MET A 37 -7.32 -1.52 -8.97
C MET A 37 -7.42 -0.05 -8.49
N GLY A 38 -8.54 0.34 -7.87
CA GLY A 38 -8.77 1.68 -7.30
C GLY A 38 -8.47 1.80 -5.80
N LEU A 39 -7.88 0.77 -5.17
CA LEU A 39 -7.65 0.73 -3.73
C LEU A 39 -6.45 1.57 -3.26
N LEU A 40 -5.52 1.88 -4.15
CA LEU A 40 -4.32 2.66 -3.84
C LEU A 40 -4.23 3.87 -4.76
N PRO A 41 -3.94 5.08 -4.24
CA PRO A 41 -3.65 6.22 -5.09
C PRO A 41 -2.30 6.01 -5.78
N LEU A 42 -2.34 5.83 -7.10
CA LEU A 42 -1.15 5.59 -7.93
C LEU A 42 -0.49 6.88 -8.47
N ASP A 43 -0.96 8.06 -8.05
CA ASP A 43 -0.39 9.36 -8.45
C ASP A 43 0.79 9.76 -7.54
N ASP A 44 1.78 10.44 -8.11
CA ASP A 44 2.90 11.04 -7.37
C ASP A 44 3.71 10.04 -6.51
N ILE A 45 3.69 8.77 -6.89
CA ILE A 45 4.50 7.73 -6.27
C ILE A 45 5.95 7.91 -6.70
N VAL A 46 6.82 8.02 -5.70
CA VAL A 46 8.27 8.16 -5.88
C VAL A 46 8.96 6.80 -5.84
N GLU A 47 8.50 5.95 -4.93
CA GLU A 47 9.11 4.65 -4.64
C GLU A 47 8.04 3.64 -4.22
N VAL A 48 8.13 2.43 -4.74
CA VAL A 48 7.36 1.27 -4.27
C VAL A 48 8.33 0.16 -3.98
N GLY A 49 8.28 -0.37 -2.75
CA GLY A 49 8.95 -1.61 -2.42
C GLY A 49 7.94 -2.72 -2.25
N TYR A 50 8.23 -3.88 -2.85
CA TYR A 50 7.43 -5.08 -2.67
C TYR A 50 8.32 -6.27 -2.35
N ASN A 51 8.04 -6.91 -1.23
CA ASN A 51 8.69 -8.13 -0.81
C ASN A 51 7.77 -9.32 -1.12
N ARG A 52 8.09 -10.06 -2.19
CA ARG A 52 7.38 -11.30 -2.59
C ARG A 52 7.42 -12.38 -1.51
N THR A 53 8.51 -12.46 -0.74
CA THR A 53 8.71 -13.49 0.28
C THR A 53 7.76 -13.31 1.46
N THR A 54 7.55 -12.07 1.90
CA THR A 54 6.73 -11.77 3.10
C THR A 54 5.37 -11.17 2.77
N GLY A 55 5.13 -10.79 1.52
CA GLY A 55 3.97 -9.99 1.12
C GLY A 55 4.02 -8.55 1.66
N PHE A 56 5.18 -8.07 2.11
CA PHE A 56 5.31 -6.71 2.63
C PHE A 56 5.43 -5.71 1.49
N VAL A 57 4.55 -4.71 1.44
CA VAL A 57 4.58 -3.63 0.46
C VAL A 57 4.72 -2.29 1.18
N TRP A 58 5.53 -1.40 0.61
CA TRP A 58 5.55 -0.01 1.02
C TRP A 58 5.53 0.91 -0.19
N LEU A 59 4.89 2.06 0.00
CA LEU A 59 4.77 3.10 -1.01
C LEU A 59 5.22 4.41 -0.39
N LYS A 60 6.08 5.12 -1.11
CA LYS A 60 6.52 6.46 -0.78
C LYS A 60 6.01 7.42 -1.82
N GLN A 61 5.26 8.42 -1.38
CA GLN A 61 4.67 9.44 -2.23
C GLN A 61 5.31 10.80 -1.93
N LYS A 62 5.30 11.68 -2.93
CA LYS A 62 5.87 13.03 -2.78
C LYS A 62 5.06 13.90 -1.83
N LYS A 63 3.74 13.70 -1.80
CA LYS A 63 2.77 14.45 -0.97
C LYS A 63 1.76 13.49 -0.35
N ARG A 64 1.27 13.83 0.84
CA ARG A 64 0.10 13.15 1.43
C ARG A 64 -1.11 13.41 0.55
N LYS A 65 -1.92 12.38 0.31
CA LYS A 65 -3.09 12.48 -0.58
C LYS A 65 -4.30 11.86 0.12
N GLU A 66 -5.42 12.56 0.03
CA GLU A 66 -6.71 12.07 0.49
C GLU A 66 -7.46 11.51 -0.72
N HIS A 67 -7.84 10.24 -0.64
CA HIS A 67 -8.63 9.57 -1.67
C HIS A 67 -10.05 9.37 -1.15
N LYS A 68 -11.03 9.87 -1.91
CA LYS A 68 -12.44 9.61 -1.63
C LYS A 68 -12.87 8.35 -2.38
N PHE A 69 -13.06 7.27 -1.64
CA PHE A 69 -13.68 6.05 -2.15
C PHE A 69 -15.15 6.34 -2.44
N ARG A 70 -15.48 6.66 -3.69
CA ARG A 70 -16.87 6.90 -4.12
C ARG A 70 -17.75 5.67 -3.90
N ALA A 71 -17.18 4.47 -4.04
CA ALA A 71 -17.89 3.21 -3.80
C ALA A 71 -18.41 3.05 -2.37
N ILE A 72 -17.75 3.66 -1.38
CA ILE A 72 -18.06 3.53 0.05
C ILE A 72 -18.46 4.89 0.66
N GLY A 73 -18.35 5.98 -0.11
CA GLY A 73 -18.60 7.35 0.35
C GLY A 73 -17.59 7.88 1.38
N ARG A 74 -16.49 7.17 1.63
CA ARG A 74 -15.52 7.50 2.69
C ARG A 74 -14.24 8.12 2.13
N ASN A 75 -13.68 9.06 2.88
CA ASN A 75 -12.37 9.63 2.61
C ASN A 75 -11.29 8.87 3.37
N VAL A 76 -10.23 8.49 2.66
CA VAL A 76 -9.07 7.81 3.21
C VAL A 76 -7.85 8.67 2.93
N SER A 77 -7.18 9.11 3.99
CA SER A 77 -5.95 9.89 3.90
C SER A 77 -4.73 9.00 4.01
N TYR A 78 -3.88 9.05 3.00
CA TYR A 78 -2.59 8.36 2.95
C TYR A 78 -1.47 9.35 3.27
N ASP A 79 -0.57 8.99 4.18
CA ASP A 79 0.64 9.73 4.48
C ASP A 79 1.69 9.55 3.37
N LYS A 80 2.81 10.28 3.48
CA LYS A 80 3.91 10.22 2.52
C LYS A 80 4.61 8.85 2.47
N GLU A 81 4.54 8.09 3.56
CA GLU A 81 5.06 6.72 3.64
C GLU A 81 3.93 5.83 4.13
N VAL A 82 3.52 4.88 3.29
CA VAL A 82 2.48 3.91 3.56
C VAL A 82 3.11 2.54 3.50
N THR A 83 2.89 1.71 4.50
CA THR A 83 3.34 0.31 4.53
C THR A 83 2.14 -0.58 4.79
N ALA A 84 2.09 -1.75 4.17
CA ALA A 84 1.03 -2.73 4.37
C ALA A 84 1.56 -4.13 4.10
N PHE A 85 0.84 -5.13 4.59
CA PHE A 85 1.08 -6.53 4.23
C PHE A 85 -0.07 -7.00 3.35
N VAL A 86 0.26 -7.49 2.16
CA VAL A 86 -0.67 -8.10 1.22
C VAL A 86 -0.67 -9.62 1.39
N GLU A 87 -1.86 -10.20 1.47
CA GLU A 87 -2.15 -11.63 1.48
C GLU A 87 -3.13 -11.93 0.33
N ASP A 88 -3.35 -13.20 -0.02
CA ASP A 88 -4.36 -13.58 -1.02
C ASP A 88 -5.73 -12.96 -0.64
N ARG A 89 -6.22 -12.04 -1.48
CA ARG A 89 -7.48 -11.29 -1.32
C ARG A 89 -7.59 -10.39 -0.09
N ARG A 90 -6.52 -10.14 0.67
CA ARG A 90 -6.58 -9.31 1.89
C ARG A 90 -5.35 -8.43 2.08
N MET A 91 -5.53 -7.26 2.70
CA MET A 91 -4.43 -6.45 3.23
C MET A 91 -4.55 -6.32 4.74
N ARG A 92 -3.42 -6.41 5.44
CA ARG A 92 -3.34 -6.27 6.89
C ARG A 92 -2.22 -5.31 7.29
N ARG A 93 -2.32 -4.79 8.53
CA ARG A 93 -1.31 -3.94 9.17
C ARG A 93 -0.88 -2.75 8.29
N LEU A 94 -1.86 -2.05 7.74
CA LEU A 94 -1.60 -0.82 7.00
C LEU A 94 -1.18 0.28 7.97
N THR A 95 0.04 0.77 7.82
CA THR A 95 0.67 1.79 8.67
C THR A 95 1.00 2.99 7.79
N GLY A 96 0.59 4.20 8.18
CA GLY A 96 0.77 5.41 7.36
C GLY A 96 -0.45 5.80 6.52
N GLY A 97 -1.65 5.35 6.88
CA GLY A 97 -2.85 5.92 6.28
C GLY A 97 -4.11 5.28 6.80
N TYR A 98 -4.67 5.77 7.89
CA TYR A 98 -6.09 5.64 8.27
C TYR A 98 -6.35 6.50 9.52
N ARG A 99 -6.06 7.80 9.44
CA ARG A 99 -6.64 8.75 10.41
C ARG A 99 -8.07 9.04 9.98
N GLY A 100 -8.99 8.16 10.38
CA GLY A 100 -10.42 8.34 10.15
C GLY A 100 -11.11 7.15 9.47
N LEU A 101 -10.99 5.94 10.02
CA LEU A 101 -12.17 5.21 10.48
C LEU A 101 -11.76 3.88 11.11
N PHE A 102 -12.28 3.65 12.31
CA PHE A 102 -12.40 2.34 12.90
C PHE A 102 -13.03 1.34 11.90
N GLN A 103 -12.38 0.19 11.78
CA GLN A 103 -12.99 -1.12 11.57
C GLN A 103 -13.41 -1.52 10.15
N CYS A 104 -12.87 -2.68 9.74
CA CYS A 104 -13.39 -3.66 8.77
C CYS A 104 -14.31 -3.13 7.66
N LEU A 105 -13.76 -3.01 6.45
CA LEU A 105 -14.57 -3.16 5.24
C LEU A 105 -14.51 -4.64 4.80
N PRO A 106 -15.64 -5.37 4.80
CA PRO A 106 -15.73 -6.62 4.07
C PRO A 106 -15.73 -6.27 2.57
N LEU A 107 -14.78 -6.82 1.82
CA LEU A 107 -14.90 -6.89 0.36
C LEU A 107 -16.14 -7.78 0.08
N SER A 108 -17.25 -7.16 -0.30
CA SER A 108 -18.47 -7.84 -0.80
C SER A 108 -18.52 -7.72 -2.31
#